data_AF-A0A378B871-F1
#
_entry.id   AF-A0A378B871-F1
#
_cell.length_a   1.000
_cell.length_b   1.000
_cell.length_c   1.000
_cell.angle_alpha   90.00
_cell.angle_beta   90.00
_cell.angle_gamma   90.00
#
_symmetry.space_group_name_H-M   'P 1'
#
loop_
_entity.id
_entity.type
_entity.pdbx_description
1 polymer ?
#
loop_
_entity_poly.entity_id
_entity_poly.type
_entity_poly.pdbx_seq_one_letter_code
_entity_poly.pdbx_strand_id
1 'polypeptide(L)' 'MPEDPVTGSAHSMLIPWWGEKLGKTTMMARQVSARGGDLRCQWQGDRVLISGQATTYMRGTVYLR' A
#
# COMPACT_ATOMS: atom_id res chain seq x y z
N MET A 1 -1.85 4.44 20.67
CA MET A 1 -2.30 3.66 19.49
C MET A 1 -1.06 3.25 18.71
N PRO A 2 -0.88 1.96 18.36
CA PRO A 2 0.26 1.52 17.56
C PRO A 2 0.16 2.02 16.10
N GLU A 3 1.30 2.17 15.44
CA GLU A 3 1.40 2.48 14.01
C GLU A 3 0.97 1.29 13.16
N ASP A 4 0.26 1.54 12.05
CA ASP A 4 0.01 0.53 11.02
C ASP A 4 1.25 0.38 10.11
N PRO A 5 1.83 -0.83 9.94
CA PRO A 5 3.05 -1.02 9.16
C PRO A 5 2.98 -0.55 7.71
N VAL A 6 1.84 -0.77 7.04
CA VAL A 6 1.61 -0.40 5.63
C VAL A 6 0.11 -0.14 5.41
N THR A 7 -0.25 1.10 5.12
CA THR A 7 -1.64 1.54 5.03
C THR A 7 -2.03 1.80 3.58
N GLY A 8 -2.64 0.80 2.93
CA GLY A 8 -3.09 0.92 1.54
C GLY A 8 -4.12 2.03 1.34
N SER A 9 -5.05 2.22 2.28
CA SER A 9 -6.07 3.27 2.19
C SER A 9 -5.49 4.69 2.19
N ALA A 10 -4.39 4.94 2.91
CA ALA A 10 -3.73 6.25 2.86
C ALA A 10 -3.24 6.59 1.44
N HIS A 11 -2.82 5.58 0.68
CA HIS A 11 -2.31 5.76 -0.67
C HIS A 11 -3.41 6.11 -1.70
N SER A 12 -4.70 5.91 -1.39
CA SER A 12 -5.77 6.40 -2.27
C SER A 12 -5.81 7.93 -2.36
N MET A 13 -5.32 8.63 -1.32
CA MET A 13 -5.22 10.09 -1.29
C MET A 13 -3.81 10.59 -1.65
N LEU A 14 -2.76 9.89 -1.19
CA LEU A 14 -1.37 10.31 -1.42
C LEU A 14 -0.95 10.22 -2.88
N ILE A 15 -1.45 9.22 -3.63
CA ILE A 15 -1.05 8.99 -5.01
C ILE A 15 -1.54 10.11 -5.94
N PRO A 16 -2.81 10.55 -5.93
CA PRO A 16 -3.22 11.71 -6.73
C PRO A 16 -2.43 12.97 -6.37
N TRP A 17 -2.23 13.24 -5.08
CA TRP A 17 -1.52 14.43 -4.59
C TRP A 17 -0.06 14.49 -5.09
N TRP A 18 0.67 13.38 -4.99
CA TRP A 18 2.03 13.30 -5.53
C TRP A 18 2.04 13.21 -7.06
N GLY A 19 1.03 12.60 -7.66
CA GLY A 19 0.90 12.49 -9.11
C GLY A 19 0.80 13.86 -9.79
N GLU A 20 0.00 14.77 -9.23
CA GLU A 20 -0.09 16.16 -9.66
C GLU A 20 1.24 16.89 -9.51
N LYS A 21 1.93 16.73 -8.38
CA LYS A 21 3.20 17.42 -8.11
C LYS A 21 4.37 16.91 -8.94
N LEU A 22 4.41 15.61 -9.21
CA LEU A 22 5.51 14.95 -9.91
C LEU A 22 5.26 14.79 -11.40
N GLY A 23 4.04 15.09 -11.89
CA GLY A 23 3.63 14.84 -13.27
C GLY A 23 3.64 13.35 -13.62
N LYS A 24 3.28 12.47 -12.68
CA LYS A 24 3.38 11.01 -12.81
C LYS A 24 2.07 10.31 -12.48
N THR A 25 1.72 9.34 -13.30
CA THR A 25 0.58 8.44 -13.05
C THR A 25 1.01 7.08 -12.50
N THR A 26 2.28 6.70 -12.65
CA THR A 26 2.84 5.46 -12.08
C THR A 26 3.92 5.82 -11.06
N MET A 27 3.80 5.28 -9.85
CA MET A 27 4.69 5.62 -8.73
C MET A 27 5.03 4.40 -7.89
N MET A 28 6.24 4.44 -7.31
CA MET A 28 6.68 3.52 -6.27
C MET A 28 6.67 4.28 -4.95
N ALA A 29 5.88 3.81 -4.00
CA ALA A 29 5.75 4.40 -2.67
C ALA A 29 6.37 3.47 -1.62
N ARG A 30 6.94 4.04 -0.57
CA ARG A 30 7.44 3.29 0.59
C ARG A 30 6.87 3.90 1.86
N GLN A 31 6.18 3.09 2.66
CA GLN A 31 5.82 3.45 4.02
C GLN A 31 7.01 3.17 4.93
N VAL A 32 7.52 4.20 5.60
CA VAL A 32 8.76 4.15 6.40
C VAL A 32 8.50 3.81 7.87
N SER A 33 7.54 2.90 8.12
CA SER A 33 7.32 2.33 9.45
C SER A 33 8.50 1.44 9.87
N ALA A 34 8.54 1.02 11.13
CA ALA A 34 9.58 0.12 11.63
C ALA A 34 9.71 -1.20 10.84
N ARG A 35 8.60 -1.71 10.27
CA ARG A 35 8.60 -2.90 9.40
C ARG A 35 8.81 -2.56 7.93
N GLY A 36 8.47 -1.34 7.54
CA GLY A 36 8.51 -0.87 6.16
C GLY A 36 7.47 -1.55 5.26
N GLY A 37 7.24 -0.95 4.10
CA GLY A 37 6.55 -1.62 3.01
C GLY A 37 6.56 -0.83 1.71
N ASP A 38 6.84 -1.54 0.62
CA ASP A 38 6.87 -0.98 -0.72
C ASP A 38 5.56 -1.26 -1.45
N LEU A 39 4.99 -0.23 -2.06
CA LEU A 39 3.78 -0.30 -2.87
C LEU A 39 4.06 0.20 -4.28
N ARG A 40 3.51 -0.50 -5.28
CA ARG A 40 3.42 -0.02 -6.66
C ARG A 40 2.02 0.52 -6.86
N CYS A 41 1.94 1.77 -7.28
CA CYS A 41 0.69 2.48 -7.44
C CYS A 41 0.53 3.01 -8.85
N GLN A 42 -0.71 2.95 -9.36
CA GLN A 42 -1.10 3.56 -10.62
C GLN A 42 -2.33 4.42 -10.43
N TRP A 43 -2.24 5.69 -10.80
CA TRP A 43 -3.34 6.63 -10.81
C TRP A 43 -4.06 6.58 -12.17
N GLN A 44 -5.35 6.24 -12.14
CA GLN A 44 -6.22 6.12 -13.31
C GLN A 44 -7.39 7.10 -13.20
N GLY A 45 -7.11 8.38 -13.00
CA GLY A 45 -8.13 9.42 -12.86
C GLY A 45 -8.89 9.33 -11.53
N ASP A 46 -10.03 8.63 -11.50
CA ASP A 46 -10.89 8.49 -10.32
C ASP A 46 -10.50 7.32 -9.40
N ARG A 47 -9.53 6.50 -9.82
CA ARG A 47 -9.07 5.31 -9.09
C ARG A 47 -7.56 5.31 -8.92
N VAL A 48 -7.13 4.68 -7.81
CA VAL A 48 -5.73 4.33 -7.57
C VAL A 48 -5.65 2.82 -7.45
N LEU A 49 -4.92 2.18 -8.36
CA LEU A 49 -4.56 0.78 -8.23
C LEU A 49 -3.33 0.67 -7.33
N ILE A 50 -3.40 -0.21 -6.33
CA ILE A 50 -2.33 -0.43 -5.35
C ILE A 50 -1.97 -1.91 -5.40
N SER A 51 -0.68 -2.19 -5.51
CA SER A 51 -0.16 -3.56 -5.48
C SER A 51 1.10 -3.65 -4.62
N GLY A 52 1.27 -4.80 -3.97
CA GLY A 52 2.41 -5.12 -3.14
C GLY A 52 2.75 -6.60 -3.28
N GLN A 53 3.95 -6.98 -2.83
CA GLN A 53 4.31 -8.39 -2.72
C GLN A 53 3.79 -8.93 -1.38
N ALA A 54 3.31 -10.16 -1.38
CA ALA A 54 2.85 -10.85 -0.18
C ALA A 54 3.72 -12.09 0.07
N THR A 55 4.02 -12.35 1.35
CA THR A 55 4.77 -13.53 1.78
C THR A 55 3.93 -14.34 2.75
N THR A 56 3.79 -15.63 2.49
CA THR A 56 3.08 -16.54 3.40
C THR A 56 3.98 -16.82 4.61
N TYR A 57 3.55 -16.40 5.79
CA TYR A 57 4.27 -16.67 7.04
C TYR A 57 3.95 -18.07 7.60
N MET A 58 2.67 -18.46 7.59
CA MET A 58 2.21 -19.71 8.19
C MET A 58 0.97 -20.22 7.45
N ARG A 59 0.80 -21.55 7.41
CA ARG A 59 -0.42 -22.24 6.99
C ARG A 59 -0.81 -23.25 8.08
N GLY A 60 -2.07 -23.28 8.46
CA GLY A 60 -2.58 -24.17 9.50
C GLY A 60 -4.09 -24.36 9.43
N THR A 61 -4.63 -25.17 10.35
CA THR A 61 -6.06 -25.47 10.48
C THR A 61 -6.57 -24.96 11.82
N VAL A 62 -7.72 -24.27 11.82
CA VAL A 62 -8.41 -23.82 13.05
C VAL A 62 -9.57 -24.77 13.32
N TYR A 63 -9.57 -25.41 14.49
CA TYR A 63 -10.68 -26.26 14.96
C TYR A 63 -11.55 -25.45 15.92
N LEU A 64 -12.86 -25.45 15.69
CA LEU A 64 -13.85 -24.79 16.54
C LEU A 64 -14.58 -25.84 17.39
N ARG A 65 -15.07 -25.41 18.56
CA ARG A 65 -15.87 -26.24 19.48
C ARG A 65 -17.36 -26.13 19.17
#